data_AF-A0A1Z5TQZ7-F1
#
_entry.id   AF-A0A1Z5TQZ7-F1
#
_cell.length_a   1.000
_cell.length_b   1.000
_cell.length_c   1.000
_cell.angle_alpha   90.00
_cell.angle_beta   90.00
_cell.angle_gamma   90.00
#
_symmetry.space_group_name_H-M   'P 1'
#
loop_
_entity.id
_entity.type
_entity.pdbx_description
1 polymer ?
#
loop_
_entity_poly.entity_id
_entity_poly.type
_entity_poly.pdbx_seq_one_letter_code
_entity_poly.pdbx_strand_id
1 'polypeptide(L)'
;MGVFDARVVVLALRISQAILAIIMLGLSAYVANWWSGYWHAMSPSQINFLVFSAVWTILALLYLIVVPWRFSETKVHHKSAILAAECLTMLFWFAGFIALAVFLSDRVCFGHVCAAAKAAAVFGAIEWALFAATTTMASLHVFRSRGAPVHHHGGKADPNVNLQEGV
;
A
#
# COMPACT_ATOMS: atom_id res chain seq x y z
N MET A 1 -14.34 -20.42 -9.52
CA MET A 1 -13.02 -20.62 -8.87
C MET A 1 -12.18 -19.33 -8.82
N GLY A 2 -12.11 -18.48 -9.85
CA GLY A 2 -11.20 -17.31 -9.86
C GLY A 2 -11.43 -16.14 -8.87
N VAL A 3 -12.62 -15.98 -8.25
CA VAL A 3 -12.85 -14.87 -7.28
C VAL A 3 -12.24 -15.17 -5.91
N PHE A 4 -12.17 -16.45 -5.53
CA PHE A 4 -11.52 -16.87 -4.29
C PHE A 4 -10.00 -16.69 -4.39
N ASP A 5 -9.40 -17.05 -5.52
CA ASP A 5 -7.96 -16.87 -5.78
C ASP A 5 -7.55 -15.40 -5.67
N ALA A 6 -8.32 -14.47 -6.27
CA ALA A 6 -8.01 -13.04 -6.20
C ALA A 6 -8.02 -12.49 -4.76
N ARG A 7 -8.98 -12.93 -3.93
CA ARG A 7 -9.05 -12.51 -2.52
C ARG A 7 -7.88 -13.05 -1.70
N VAL A 8 -7.49 -14.31 -1.94
CA VAL A 8 -6.35 -14.94 -1.28
C VAL A 8 -5.05 -14.24 -1.67
N VAL A 9 -4.87 -13.91 -2.97
CA VAL A 9 -3.69 -13.18 -3.46
C VAL A 9 -3.60 -11.80 -2.81
N VAL A 10 -4.70 -11.05 -2.74
CA VAL A 10 -4.70 -9.73 -2.09
C VAL A 10 -4.36 -9.86 -0.60
N LEU A 11 -4.95 -10.83 0.10
CA LEU A 11 -4.65 -11.04 1.51
C LEU A 11 -3.19 -11.43 1.74
N ALA A 12 -2.64 -12.31 0.91
CA ALA A 12 -1.23 -12.70 0.97
C ALA A 12 -0.32 -11.48 0.79
N LEU A 13 -0.60 -10.62 -0.20
CA LEU A 13 0.15 -9.38 -0.41
C LEU A 13 0.08 -8.45 0.80
N ARG A 14 -1.09 -8.31 1.43
CA ARG A 14 -1.23 -7.50 2.66
C ARG A 14 -0.43 -8.05 3.82
N ILE A 15 -0.43 -9.37 3.99
CA ILE A 15 0.36 -10.03 5.03
C ILE A 15 1.86 -9.82 4.76
N SER A 16 2.31 -9.98 3.52
CA SER A 16 3.70 -9.71 3.13
C SER A 16 4.11 -8.27 3.42
N GLN A 17 3.29 -7.29 3.03
CA GLN A 17 3.49 -5.87 3.33
C GLN A 17 3.58 -5.62 4.86
N ALA A 18 2.67 -6.22 5.64
CA ALA A 18 2.68 -6.07 7.09
C ALA A 18 3.96 -6.63 7.73
N ILE A 19 4.39 -7.82 7.31
CA ILE A 19 5.61 -8.47 7.82
C ILE A 19 6.82 -7.61 7.49
N LEU A 20 6.94 -7.14 6.25
CA LEU A 20 8.06 -6.31 5.82
C LEU A 20 8.07 -4.95 6.52
N ALA A 21 6.91 -4.33 6.74
CA ALA A 21 6.82 -3.09 7.53
C ALA A 21 7.32 -3.30 8.98
N ILE A 22 7.01 -4.43 9.62
CA ILE A 22 7.49 -4.76 10.96
C ILE A 22 9.01 -5.00 10.95
N ILE A 23 9.53 -5.75 9.97
CA ILE A 23 10.97 -5.96 9.78
C ILE A 23 11.69 -4.62 9.62
N MET A 24 11.16 -3.74 8.77
CA MET A 24 11.71 -2.42 8.54
C MET A 24 11.67 -1.54 9.79
N LEU A 25 10.60 -1.59 10.58
CA LEU A 25 10.52 -0.89 11.85
C LEU A 25 11.63 -1.35 12.80
N GLY A 26 11.85 -2.66 12.91
CA GLY A 26 12.92 -3.23 13.73
C GLY A 26 14.32 -2.84 13.26
N LEU A 27 14.61 -2.96 11.97
CA LEU A 27 15.91 -2.60 11.40
C LEU A 27 16.21 -1.11 11.52
N SER A 28 15.25 -0.26 11.16
CA SER A 28 15.42 1.19 11.22
C SER A 28 15.51 1.71 12.65
N ALA A 29 14.72 1.17 13.59
CA ALA A 29 14.83 1.50 15.01
C ALA A 29 16.16 1.04 15.61
N TYR A 30 16.66 -0.14 15.22
CA TYR A 30 17.98 -0.62 15.66
C TYR A 30 19.09 0.32 15.20
N VAL A 31 19.10 0.72 13.92
CA VAL A 31 20.08 1.67 13.38
C VAL A 31 19.96 3.03 14.05
N ALA A 32 18.74 3.51 14.31
CA ALA A 32 18.52 4.77 15.01
C ALA A 32 19.06 4.73 16.46
N ASN A 33 18.76 3.66 17.19
CA ASN A 33 19.22 3.48 18.57
C ASN A 33 20.75 3.37 18.65
N TRP A 34 21.39 2.70 17.70
CA TRP A 34 22.84 2.62 17.65
C TRP A 34 23.48 4.01 17.53
N TRP A 35 22.87 4.93 16.79
CA TRP A 35 23.37 6.29 16.65
C TRP A 35 23.36 7.06 17.98
N SER A 36 22.28 6.93 18.75
CA SER A 36 22.17 7.51 20.09
C SER A 36 23.17 6.91 21.07
N GLY A 37 23.45 5.60 20.97
CA GLY A 37 24.37 4.90 21.85
C GLY A 37 25.84 5.15 21.54
N TYR A 38 26.24 5.07 20.27
CA TYR A 38 27.64 5.15 19.85
C TYR A 38 28.11 6.59 19.64
N TRP A 39 27.29 7.43 19.00
CA TRP A 39 27.65 8.81 18.66
C TRP A 39 27.07 9.85 19.63
N HIS A 40 26.17 9.46 20.54
CA HIS A 40 25.41 10.39 21.40
C HIS A 40 24.74 11.52 20.59
N ALA A 41 24.33 11.20 19.36
CA ALA A 41 23.78 12.14 18.41
C ALA A 41 22.42 11.65 17.89
N MET A 42 21.69 12.55 17.25
CA MET A 42 20.47 12.19 16.53
C MET A 42 20.79 11.35 15.30
N SER A 43 19.96 10.33 15.07
CA SER A 43 20.01 9.47 13.89
C SER A 43 19.80 10.27 12.59
N PRO A 44 20.39 9.83 11.47
CA PRO A 44 20.24 10.48 10.18
C PRO A 44 18.77 10.49 9.72
N SER A 45 18.38 11.55 9.00
CA SER A 45 16.99 11.79 8.58
C SER A 45 16.42 10.67 7.70
N GLN A 46 17.27 9.99 6.92
CA GLN A 46 16.88 8.86 6.07
C GLN A 46 16.36 7.68 6.91
N ILE A 47 17.01 7.40 8.04
CA ILE A 47 16.59 6.33 8.96
C ILE A 47 15.29 6.72 9.67
N ASN A 48 15.19 7.96 10.12
CA ASN A 48 13.97 8.46 10.77
C ASN A 48 12.77 8.45 9.82
N PHE A 49 12.99 8.76 8.54
CA PHE A 49 11.96 8.66 7.51
C PHE A 49 11.52 7.21 7.28
N LEU A 50 12.43 6.22 7.33
CA LEU A 50 12.06 4.81 7.24
C LEU A 50 11.26 4.31 8.44
N VAL A 51 11.58 4.78 9.66
CA VAL A 51 10.76 4.52 10.87
C VAL A 51 9.35 5.07 10.65
N PHE A 52 9.24 6.33 10.21
CA PHE A 52 7.96 6.95 9.88
C PHE A 52 7.19 6.15 8.83
N SER A 53 7.84 5.77 7.73
CA SER A 53 7.23 5.00 6.64
C SER A 53 6.73 3.64 7.11
N ALA A 54 7.46 2.96 7.99
CA ALA A 54 7.02 1.69 8.58
C ALA A 54 5.77 1.87 9.46
N VAL A 55 5.76 2.87 10.36
CA VAL A 55 4.60 3.18 11.20
C VAL A 55 3.40 3.60 10.36
N TRP A 56 3.60 4.49 9.38
CA TRP A 56 2.59 4.89 8.42
C TRP A 56 2.00 3.68 7.69
N THR A 57 2.85 2.75 7.24
CA THR A 57 2.42 1.55 6.52
C THR A 57 1.53 0.67 7.39
N ILE A 58 1.85 0.50 8.67
CA ILE A 58 0.99 -0.24 9.61
C ILE A 58 -0.40 0.42 9.70
N LEU A 59 -0.45 1.74 9.83
CA LEU A 59 -1.72 2.50 9.87
C LEU A 59 -2.49 2.41 8.54
N ALA A 60 -1.79 2.52 7.41
CA ALA A 60 -2.37 2.39 6.08
C ALA A 60 -2.93 0.98 5.85
N LEU A 61 -2.23 -0.07 6.27
CA LEU A 61 -2.71 -1.44 6.18
C LEU A 61 -3.93 -1.68 7.06
N LEU A 62 -3.97 -1.14 8.29
CA LEU A 62 -5.17 -1.18 9.13
C LEU A 62 -6.37 -0.55 8.40
N TYR A 63 -6.19 0.63 7.80
CA TYR A 63 -7.22 1.26 6.98
C TYR A 63 -7.64 0.38 5.78
N LEU A 64 -6.68 -0.16 5.04
CA LEU A 64 -6.91 -0.99 3.85
C LEU A 64 -7.56 -2.34 4.14
N ILE A 65 -7.48 -2.84 5.38
CA ILE A 65 -8.14 -4.08 5.82
C ILE A 65 -9.52 -3.79 6.38
N VAL A 66 -9.65 -2.78 7.24
CA VAL A 66 -10.90 -2.45 7.93
C VAL A 66 -11.95 -1.93 6.95
N VAL A 67 -11.57 -1.10 5.97
CA VAL A 67 -12.52 -0.49 5.04
C VAL A 67 -13.25 -1.52 4.17
N PRO A 68 -12.57 -2.45 3.47
CA PRO A 68 -13.25 -3.49 2.71
C PRO A 68 -14.05 -4.45 3.58
N TRP A 69 -13.63 -4.68 4.83
CA TRP A 69 -14.33 -5.57 5.76
C TRP A 69 -15.65 -4.98 6.26
N ARG A 70 -15.67 -3.68 6.58
CA ARG A 70 -16.83 -3.05 7.24
C ARG A 70 -17.76 -2.27 6.31
N PHE A 71 -17.25 -1.77 5.18
CA PHE A 71 -17.94 -0.80 4.31
C PHE A 71 -18.02 -1.23 2.84
N SER A 72 -18.11 -2.54 2.58
CA SER A 72 -18.17 -3.09 1.22
C SER A 72 -19.37 -2.57 0.37
N GLU A 73 -20.38 -1.96 0.99
CA GLU A 73 -21.61 -1.52 0.34
C GLU A 73 -21.58 -0.07 -0.22
N THR A 74 -20.64 0.78 0.19
CA THR A 74 -20.63 2.20 -0.21
C THR A 74 -19.70 2.44 -1.43
N LYS A 75 -20.24 2.26 -2.64
CA LYS A 75 -19.44 1.96 -3.86
C LYS A 75 -18.63 3.09 -4.51
N VAL A 76 -18.78 4.36 -4.15
CA VAL A 76 -18.26 5.46 -5.00
C VAL A 76 -17.15 6.31 -4.38
N HIS A 77 -17.13 6.53 -3.05
CA HIS A 77 -16.11 7.41 -2.42
C HIS A 77 -14.92 6.68 -1.79
N HIS A 78 -14.99 5.37 -1.51
CA HIS A 78 -13.86 4.65 -0.90
C HIS A 78 -12.78 4.24 -1.91
N LYS A 79 -13.10 4.12 -3.21
CA LYS A 79 -12.13 3.67 -4.22
C LYS A 79 -10.97 4.66 -4.41
N SER A 80 -11.26 5.96 -4.37
CA SER A 80 -10.24 7.01 -4.48
C SER A 80 -9.35 7.07 -3.23
N ALA A 81 -9.93 6.94 -2.04
CA ALA A 81 -9.18 6.96 -0.79
C ALA A 81 -8.24 5.75 -0.64
N ILE A 82 -8.71 4.55 -1.01
CA ILE A 82 -7.88 3.34 -1.06
C ILE A 82 -6.71 3.52 -2.03
N LEU A 83 -6.99 4.02 -3.24
CA LEU A 83 -5.94 4.27 -4.24
C LEU A 83 -4.93 5.32 -3.76
N ALA A 84 -5.41 6.38 -3.09
CA ALA A 84 -4.54 7.41 -2.54
C ALA A 84 -3.63 6.86 -1.44
N ALA A 85 -4.16 6.04 -0.52
CA ALA A 85 -3.37 5.41 0.54
C ALA A 85 -2.29 4.48 -0.02
N GLU A 86 -2.62 3.67 -1.03
CA GLU A 86 -1.67 2.80 -1.75
C GLU A 86 -0.56 3.60 -2.42
N CYS A 87 -0.94 4.61 -3.22
CA CYS A 87 0.00 5.44 -3.95
C CYS A 87 0.92 6.23 -3.01
N LEU A 88 0.38 6.81 -1.93
CA LEU A 88 1.16 7.55 -0.95
C LEU A 88 2.18 6.65 -0.26
N THR A 89 1.75 5.45 0.13
CA THR A 89 2.63 4.47 0.79
C THR A 89 3.72 3.98 -0.17
N MET A 90 3.37 3.70 -1.44
CA MET A 90 4.33 3.41 -2.50
C MET A 90 5.38 4.52 -2.64
N LEU A 91 4.97 5.79 -2.69
CA LEU A 91 5.88 6.93 -2.82
C LEU A 91 6.81 7.08 -1.62
N PHE A 92 6.31 6.85 -0.40
CA PHE A 92 7.13 6.87 0.81
C PHE A 92 8.21 5.79 0.79
N TRP A 93 7.85 4.56 0.42
CA TRP A 93 8.84 3.50 0.29
C TRP A 93 9.87 3.80 -0.80
N PHE A 94 9.42 4.29 -1.97
CA PHE A 94 10.31 4.71 -3.06
C PHE A 94 11.34 5.73 -2.60
N ALA A 95 10.88 6.82 -1.98
CA ALA A 95 11.75 7.87 -1.48
C ALA A 95 12.69 7.34 -0.38
N GLY A 96 12.18 6.49 0.52
CA GLY A 96 12.92 6.03 1.68
C GLY A 96 14.08 5.10 1.34
N PHE A 97 13.84 4.09 0.49
CA PHE A 97 14.90 3.15 0.13
C PHE A 97 15.98 3.83 -0.73
N ILE A 98 15.60 4.72 -1.64
CA ILE A 98 16.55 5.49 -2.47
C ILE A 98 17.38 6.42 -1.59
N ALA A 99 16.75 7.16 -0.69
CA ALA A 99 17.47 8.06 0.22
C ALA A 99 18.47 7.30 1.09
N LEU A 100 18.09 6.12 1.61
CA LEU A 100 19.01 5.27 2.37
C LEU A 100 20.14 4.71 1.50
N ALA A 101 19.84 4.28 0.28
CA ALA A 101 20.84 3.75 -0.65
C ALA A 101 21.91 4.81 -0.98
N VAL A 102 21.50 6.03 -1.33
CA VAL A 102 22.42 7.15 -1.58
C VAL A 102 23.25 7.47 -0.34
N PHE A 103 22.62 7.55 0.84
CA PHE A 103 23.32 7.78 2.10
C PHE A 103 24.39 6.73 2.41
N LEU A 104 24.15 5.46 2.04
CA LEU A 104 25.11 4.38 2.18
C LEU A 104 26.20 4.39 1.11
N SER A 105 25.89 4.81 -0.12
CA SER A 105 26.85 4.90 -1.22
C SER A 105 27.92 5.96 -0.97
N ASP A 106 27.57 7.07 -0.33
CA ASP A 106 28.49 8.18 -0.04
C ASP A 106 29.41 7.92 1.17
N ARG A 107 29.31 6.75 1.82
CA ARG A 107 29.98 6.48 3.10
C ARG A 107 30.59 5.10 3.18
N VAL A 108 31.80 5.05 3.73
CA VAL A 108 32.43 3.80 4.12
C VAL A 108 31.76 3.32 5.41
N CYS A 109 31.12 2.15 5.33
CA CYS A 109 30.22 1.65 6.36
C CYS A 109 30.54 0.16 6.61
N PHE A 110 30.87 -0.17 7.86
CA PHE A 110 31.27 -1.52 8.29
C PHE A 110 30.59 -1.93 9.60
N GLY A 111 30.56 -3.23 9.88
CA GLY A 111 29.96 -3.80 11.08
C GLY A 111 28.47 -4.14 10.97
N HIS A 112 27.90 -4.66 12.06
CA HIS A 112 26.54 -5.20 12.09
C HIS A 112 25.45 -4.16 11.78
N VAL A 113 25.65 -2.90 12.20
CA VAL A 113 24.71 -1.80 11.94
C VAL A 113 24.69 -1.45 10.46
N CYS A 114 25.85 -1.53 9.80
CA CYS A 114 25.92 -1.32 8.38
C CYS A 114 25.19 -2.43 7.60
N ALA A 115 25.38 -3.68 8.02
CA ALA A 115 24.66 -4.81 7.44
C ALA A 115 23.13 -4.64 7.63
N ALA A 116 22.70 -4.18 8.80
CA ALA A 116 21.30 -3.86 9.08
C ALA A 116 20.77 -2.72 8.18
N ALA A 117 21.54 -1.65 7.99
CA ALA A 117 21.16 -0.55 7.10
C ALA A 117 21.11 -0.98 5.63
N LYS A 118 22.06 -1.80 5.16
CA LYS A 118 22.03 -2.39 3.80
C LYS A 118 20.80 -3.28 3.63
N ALA A 119 20.51 -4.13 4.62
CA ALA A 119 19.30 -4.95 4.62
C ALA A 119 18.03 -4.08 4.58
N ALA A 120 17.98 -2.99 5.35
CA ALA A 120 16.87 -2.06 5.33
C ALA A 120 16.66 -1.41 3.95
N ALA A 121 17.73 -1.07 3.23
CA ALA A 121 17.63 -0.56 1.86
C ALA A 121 17.01 -1.61 0.91
N VAL A 122 17.45 -2.87 1.00
CA VAL A 122 16.92 -3.97 0.17
C VAL A 122 15.46 -4.28 0.51
N PHE A 123 15.12 -4.45 1.79
CA PHE A 123 13.74 -4.72 2.20
C PHE A 123 12.82 -3.54 1.89
N GLY A 124 13.29 -2.30 2.02
CA GLY A 124 12.54 -1.11 1.59
C GLY A 124 12.25 -1.10 0.09
N ALA A 125 13.17 -1.57 -0.75
CA ALA A 125 12.94 -1.72 -2.19
C ALA A 125 11.93 -2.83 -2.52
N ILE A 126 11.98 -3.96 -1.79
CA ILE A 126 10.99 -5.04 -1.92
C ILE A 126 9.59 -4.53 -1.51
N GLU A 127 9.51 -3.80 -0.40
CA GLU A 127 8.26 -3.24 0.09
C GLU A 127 7.67 -2.22 -0.89
N TRP A 128 8.53 -1.37 -1.47
CA TRP A 128 8.14 -0.50 -2.58
C TRP A 128 7.55 -1.29 -3.75
N ALA A 129 8.19 -2.40 -4.17
CA ALA A 129 7.72 -3.20 -5.29
C ALA A 129 6.34 -3.84 -5.00
N LEU A 130 6.10 -4.31 -3.77
CA LEU A 130 4.80 -4.81 -3.36
C LEU A 130 3.73 -3.72 -3.43
N PHE A 131 4.01 -2.52 -2.91
CA PHE A 131 3.10 -1.39 -2.99
C PHE A 131 2.89 -0.88 -4.41
N ALA A 132 3.91 -0.95 -5.28
CA ALA A 132 3.77 -0.62 -6.69
C ALA A 132 2.85 -1.61 -7.40
N ALA A 133 2.96 -2.90 -7.10
CA ALA A 133 2.07 -3.93 -7.63
C ALA A 133 0.62 -3.72 -7.16
N THR A 134 0.38 -3.49 -5.87
CA THR A 134 -0.97 -3.25 -5.34
C THR A 134 -1.58 -1.95 -5.85
N THR A 135 -0.79 -0.88 -5.95
CA THR A 135 -1.20 0.40 -6.54
C THR A 135 -1.60 0.24 -8.01
N THR A 136 -0.83 -0.54 -8.78
CA THR A 136 -1.14 -0.81 -10.19
C THR A 136 -2.45 -1.58 -10.33
N MET A 137 -2.65 -2.63 -9.54
CA MET A 137 -3.91 -3.38 -9.52
C MET A 137 -5.10 -2.49 -9.14
N ALA A 138 -4.96 -1.67 -8.10
CA ALA A 138 -6.00 -0.73 -7.67
C ALA A 138 -6.31 0.31 -8.75
N SER A 139 -5.29 0.85 -9.41
CA SER A 139 -5.42 1.81 -10.51
C SER A 139 -6.21 1.21 -11.67
N LEU A 140 -5.80 0.02 -12.15
CA LEU A 140 -6.48 -0.68 -13.23
C LEU A 140 -7.95 -0.97 -12.89
N HIS A 141 -8.25 -1.32 -11.64
CA HIS A 141 -9.62 -1.56 -11.19
C HIS A 141 -10.48 -0.27 -11.23
N VAL A 142 -9.91 0.87 -10.83
CA VAL A 142 -10.59 2.18 -10.90
C VAL A 142 -10.82 2.62 -12.35
N PHE A 143 -9.80 2.49 -13.21
CA PHE A 143 -9.90 2.88 -14.62
C PHE A 143 -10.88 2.00 -15.41
N ARG A 144 -10.86 0.68 -15.21
CA ARG A 144 -11.82 -0.24 -15.85
C ARG A 144 -13.26 0.01 -15.38
N SER A 145 -13.46 0.33 -14.10
CA SER A 145 -14.78 0.68 -13.57
C SER A 145 -15.36 1.97 -14.17
N ARG A 146 -14.53 2.88 -14.67
CA ARG A 146 -14.96 4.15 -15.30
C ARG A 146 -15.26 4.02 -16.79
N GLY A 147 -14.69 3.03 -17.47
CA GLY A 147 -14.86 2.81 -18.91
C GLY A 147 -16.05 1.95 -19.33
N ALA A 148 -16.84 1.42 -18.37
CA ALA A 148 -18.06 0.69 -18.71
C ALA A 148 -19.11 1.67 -19.25
N PRO A 149 -19.59 1.51 -20.50
CA PRO A 149 -20.66 2.36 -21.02
C PRO A 149 -21.89 2.16 -20.14
N VAL A 150 -22.41 3.25 -19.60
CA VAL A 150 -23.74 3.29 -19.01
C VAL A 150 -24.70 3.00 -20.17
N HIS A 151 -25.13 1.74 -20.31
CA HIS A 151 -26.31 1.42 -21.10
C HIS A 151 -27.48 2.11 -20.40
N HIS A 152 -27.84 3.31 -20.87
CA HIS A 152 -29.17 3.84 -20.67
C HIS A 152 -30.14 2.83 -21.28
N HIS A 153 -30.72 1.95 -20.45
CA HIS A 153 -32.04 1.42 -20.73
C HIS A 153 -32.99 2.61 -20.71
N GLY A 154 -33.07 3.32 -21.83
CA GLY A 154 -34.17 4.20 -22.14
C GLY A 154 -35.42 3.33 -22.09
N GLY A 155 -36.16 3.43 -20.99
CA GLY A 155 -37.46 2.83 -20.84
C GLY A 155 -38.37 3.35 -21.94
N LYS A 156 -38.50 2.58 -23.02
CA LYS A 156 -39.77 2.52 -23.71
C LYS A 156 -40.66 1.73 -22.77
N ALA A 157 -41.53 2.44 -22.06
CA ALA A 157 -42.68 1.80 -21.43
C ALA A 157 -43.43 1.09 -22.56
N ASP A 158 -43.44 -0.25 -22.55
CA ASP A 158 -44.26 -1.02 -23.45
C ASP A 158 -45.73 -0.73 -23.10
N PRO A 159 -46.51 -0.06 -23.97
CA PRO A 159 -47.88 0.34 -23.65
C PRO A 159 -48.87 -0.84 -23.58
N ASN A 160 -48.40 -2.07 -23.84
CA ASN A 160 -49.26 -3.22 -24.10
C ASN A 160 -49.51 -4.13 -22.89
N VAL A 161 -49.14 -3.73 -21.67
CA VAL A 161 -49.29 -4.59 -20.48
C VAL A 161 -50.65 -4.40 -19.75
N ASN A 162 -51.52 -3.48 -20.19
CA ASN A 162 -52.78 -3.16 -19.47
C ASN A 162 -54.08 -3.29 -20.29
N LEU A 163 -54.24 -4.30 -21.14
CA LEU A 163 -55.50 -4.47 -21.89
C LEU A 163 -56.07 -5.89 -21.94
N GLN A 164 -55.86 -6.71 -20.90
CA GLN A 164 -56.47 -8.03 -20.87
C GLN A 164 -57.00 -8.51 -19.51
N GLU A 165 -57.51 -7.58 -18.69
CA GLU A 165 -58.45 -7.90 -17.61
C GLU A 165 -59.64 -6.94 -17.67
N GLY A 166 -60.79 -7.42 -18.17
CA GLY A 166 -62.01 -6.62 -18.18
C GLY A 166 -63.12 -7.15 -19.08
N VAL A 167 -63.87 -8.12 -18.53
CA VAL A 167 -65.20 -8.65 -18.96
C VAL A 167 -65.21 -9.70 -20.05
#